data_AF-A0A353NQ80-F1
#
_entry.id   AF-A0A353NQ80-F1
#
_cell.length_a   1.000
_cell.length_b   1.000
_cell.length_c   1.000
_cell.angle_alpha   90.00
_cell.angle_beta   90.00
_cell.angle_gamma   90.00
#
_symmetry.space_group_name_H-M   'P 1'
#
loop_
_entity.id
_entity.type
_entity.pdbx_description
1 polymer ?
#
loop_
_entity_poly.entity_id
_entity_poly.type
_entity_poly.pdbx_seq_one_letter_code
_entity_poly.pdbx_strand_id
1 'polypeptide(L)' 'MWTVVYIASNMMRAKFLKEVLISEGMMVTLRSIGISHAGDGGSVEILVPELEVEDA' A
#
# COMPACT_ATOMS: atom_id res chain seq x y z
N MET A 1 -5.91 14.13 3.39
CA MET A 1 -5.06 13.87 2.21
C MET A 1 -4.50 12.45 2.32
N TRP A 2 -4.10 11.80 1.21
CA TRP A 2 -3.52 10.43 1.24
C TRP A 2 -2.00 10.53 1.09
N THR A 3 -1.26 9.80 1.91
CA THR A 3 0.21 9.78 1.91
C THR A 3 0.75 8.38 1.63
N VAL A 4 1.86 8.30 0.90
CA VAL A 4 2.53 7.04 0.58
C VAL A 4 3.46 6.68 1.74
N VAL A 5 3.16 5.59 2.43
CA VAL A 5 3.98 5.09 3.55
C VAL A 5 4.93 3.97 3.14
N TYR A 6 4.62 3.27 2.05
CA TYR A 6 5.45 2.16 1.57
C TYR A 6 5.24 1.91 0.08
N ILE A 7 6.27 1.39 -0.59
CA ILE A 7 6.19 0.92 -1.98
C ILE A 7 6.56 -0.56 -2.01
N ALA A 8 5.57 -1.41 -2.23
CA ALA A 8 5.77 -2.86 -2.37
C ALA A 8 6.26 -3.19 -3.78
N SER A 9 7.11 -4.22 -3.89
CA SER A 9 7.69 -4.67 -5.16
C SER A 9 6.73 -5.49 -6.05
N ASN A 10 5.59 -5.91 -5.50
CA ASN A 10 4.55 -6.65 -6.21
C ASN A 10 3.19 -6.52 -5.51
N MET A 11 2.13 -6.89 -6.22
CA MET A 11 0.75 -6.82 -5.73
C MET A 11 0.47 -7.78 -4.57
N MET A 12 1.06 -8.98 -4.56
CA MET A 12 0.88 -9.96 -3.48
C MET A 12 1.32 -9.39 -2.13
N ARG A 13 2.51 -8.80 -2.08
CA ARG A 13 3.07 -8.18 -0.87
C ARG A 13 2.27 -6.96 -0.44
N ALA A 14 1.81 -6.15 -1.41
CA ALA A 14 0.97 -4.99 -1.13
C ALA A 14 -0.37 -5.39 -0.48
N LYS A 15 -1.01 -6.44 -0.98
CA LYS A 15 -2.26 -6.98 -0.41
C LYS A 15 -2.04 -7.53 1.00
N PHE A 16 -0.98 -8.30 1.22
CA PHE A 16 -0.66 -8.80 2.56
C PHE A 16 -0.50 -7.66 3.57
N LEU A 17 0.28 -6.63 3.22
CA LEU A 17 0.48 -5.47 4.08
C LEU A 17 -0.82 -4.69 4.31
N LYS A 18 -1.67 -4.55 3.29
CA LYS A 18 -2.99 -3.94 3.44
C LYS A 18 -3.84 -4.66 4.49
N GLU A 19 -3.91 -5.99 4.46
CA GLU A 19 -4.72 -6.74 5.41
C GLU A 19 -4.21 -6.57 6.85
N VAL A 20 -2.89 -6.58 7.06
CA VAL A 20 -2.28 -6.33 8.38
C VAL A 20 -2.60 -4.92 8.88
N LEU A 21 -2.47 -3.91 8.03
CA LEU A 21 -2.75 -2.53 8.44
C LEU A 21 -4.25 -2.32 8.73
N ILE A 22 -5.13 -2.94 7.95
CA ILE A 22 -6.59 -2.92 8.20
C ILE A 22 -6.94 -3.65 9.50
N SER A 23 -6.24 -4.74 9.86
CA SER A 23 -6.49 -5.44 11.14
C SER A 23 -6.13 -4.59 12.35
N GLU A 24 -5.17 -3.66 12.21
CA GLU A 24 -4.82 -2.68 13.24
C GLU A 24 -5.78 -1.47 13.27
N GLY A 25 -6.80 -1.44 12.40
CA GLY A 25 -7.79 -0.36 12.35
C GLY A 25 -7.44 0.78 11.39
N MET A 26 -6.32 0.69 10.65
CA MET A 26 -5.92 1.73 9.71
C MET A 26 -6.69 1.65 8.38
N MET A 27 -6.98 2.80 7.79
CA MET A 27 -7.51 2.87 6.42
C MET A 27 -6.36 2.80 5.40
N VAL A 28 -6.42 1.84 4.49
CA VAL A 28 -5.35 1.62 3.49
C VAL A 28 -5.87 1.50 2.06
N THR A 29 -5.24 2.25 1.16
CA THR A 29 -5.46 2.19 -0.29
C THR A 29 -4.19 1.71 -0.99
N LEU A 30 -4.35 0.87 -2.02
CA LEU A 30 -3.25 0.43 -2.87
C LEU A 30 -3.30 1.14 -4.22
N ARG A 31 -2.16 1.61 -4.72
CA ARG A 31 -2.02 2.18 -6.05
C ARG A 31 -0.87 1.52 -6.79
N SER A 32 -1.18 0.81 -7.86
CA SER A 32 -0.16 0.24 -8.75
C SER A 32 0.54 1.35 -9.53
N ILE A 33 1.87 1.35 -9.51
CA ILE A 33 2.71 2.21 -10.35
C ILE A 33 3.36 1.36 -11.45
N GLY A 34 3.11 1.73 -12.70
CA GLY A 34 3.76 1.13 -13.87
C GLY A 34 2.89 0.13 -14.64
N ILE A 35 3.38 -0.28 -15.81
CA ILE A 35 2.72 -1.23 -16.69
C ILE A 35 2.99 -2.63 -16.13
N SER A 36 1.95 -3.33 -15.67
CA SER A 36 2.02 -4.73 -15.24
C SER A 36 2.45 -5.62 -16.42
N HIS A 37 3.74 -5.77 -16.63
CA HIS A 37 4.27 -6.52 -17.75
C HIS A 37 4.22 -8.02 -17.44
N ALA A 38 3.08 -8.66 -17.72
CA ALA A 38 2.85 -10.12 -17.77
C ALA A 38 3.40 -11.00 -16.62
N GLY A 39 3.74 -10.38 -15.50
CA GLY A 39 4.22 -10.98 -14.26
C GLY A 39 3.91 -9.99 -13.15
N ASP A 40 3.63 -10.50 -11.96
CA ASP A 40 3.18 -9.75 -10.79
C ASP A 40 4.14 -8.62 -10.31
N GLY A 41 5.20 -8.32 -11.06
CA GLY A 41 6.29 -7.38 -10.76
C GLY A 41 6.01 -5.92 -11.09
N GLY A 42 4.82 -5.42 -10.78
CA GLY A 42 4.54 -3.98 -10.74
C GLY A 42 4.73 -3.44 -9.31
N SER A 43 5.44 -2.33 -9.16
CA SER A 43 5.52 -1.63 -7.87
C SER A 43 4.13 -1.14 -7.44
N VAL A 44 3.82 -1.23 -6.16
CA VAL A 44 2.52 -0.82 -5.61
C VAL A 44 2.73 0.08 -4.40
N GLU A 45 2.26 1.32 -4.50
CA GLU A 45 2.16 2.23 -3.36
C GLU A 45 1.10 1.75 -2.38
N ILE A 46 1.44 1.80 -1.11
CA ILE A 46 0.54 1.65 0.01
C ILE A 46 0.32 3.04 0.59
N LEU A 47 -0.94 3.47 0.59
CA LEU A 47 -1.34 4.80 1.02
C LEU A 47 -2.24 4.73 2.25
N VAL A 48 -2.03 5.63 3.20
CA VAL A 48 -2.89 5.83 4.39
C VAL A 48 -3.34 7.29 4.47
N PRO A 49 -4.42 7.61 5.21
CA PRO A 49 -4.73 8.99 5.57
C PRO A 49 -3.58 9.62 6.33
N GLU A 50 -3.30 10.89 6.06
CA GLU A 50 -2.27 11.67 6.76
C GLU A 50 -2.40 11.63 8.30
N LEU A 51 -3.64 11.54 8.82
CA LEU A 51 -3.93 11.43 10.25
C LEU A 51 -3.32 10.20 10.92
N GLU A 52 -3.08 9.11 10.18
CA GLU A 52 -2.49 7.86 10.71
C GLU A 52 -0.95 7.91 10.71
N VAL A 53 -0.34 8.95 10.14
CA VAL A 53 1.13 9.08 10.06
C VAL A 53 1.71 9.81 11.28
N GLU A 54 0.89 10.54 12.04
CA GLU A 54 1.35 11.30 13.22
C GLU A 54 1.47 10.46 14.50
N ASP A 55 0.92 9.23 14.55
CA ASP A 55 0.90 8.37 15.75
C ASP A 55 2.02 7.30 15.79
N ALA A 56 3.00 7.35 14.87
CA ALA A 56 4.08 6.36 14.72
C ALA A 56 5.43 6.77 15.33
#